data_AF-A0A8I3P3I2-F1
#
_entry.id   AF-A0A8I3P3I2-F1
#
_cell.length_a   1.000
_cell.length_b   1.000
_cell.length_c   1.000
_cell.angle_alpha   90.00
_cell.angle_beta   90.00
_cell.angle_gamma   90.00
#
_symmetry.space_group_name_H-M   'P 1'
#
loop_
_entity.id
_entity.type
_entity.pdbx_description
1 polymer ?
#
loop_
_entity_poly.entity_id
_entity_poly.type
_entity_poly.pdbx_seq_one_letter_code
_entity_poly.pdbx_strand_id
1 'polypeptide(L)'
;MFLFCYCCYQHLHPCERNDVLREAEILHKARFSYILPILGICNEPEFLGIVTEYMPNGSLNELLHRKTEYPDVAWPLRFRILHEIALGVNYLHNMNPPLLHHDLKTQNILLDNEFHVKIADFGLSKWRTMSLSQSRTSKSSPEGGTIIYMPPENYEPGQKSRASVKHDIYSYAVITWEVLSRKQPFEEVTNPLQIMYSVSQGHRPNTNEESLPLDIPHRALMISLIESGWAQNPDERPSFLKCLIQLEPVLRTFEEITFLEAVIQLKKTKLQSALSTLHLCDKKEMESSLNIPVTHGPQEESCGSSQPHENSVSTGASESLSAPQDNNFLSRKTQDFSPVCHYPVNHSCNSNISAAQKWTFCDHKTTPCALTVINPFSAEGNTERLQPGIAQQWIQSKREDIVSQMTEACLNQSLDALLSRDLIMKEDYELVSTKPTRTSKVRQLLDTSDIQGEEFARIIVQKLKDNKQMGLQPYPEILVVSRSQPLNSFQNKNL
;
A
#
# COMPACT_ATOMS: atom_id res chain seq x y z
N MET A 1 -12.23 1.86 22.54
CA MET A 1 -11.36 2.33 21.45
C MET A 1 -9.98 2.51 22.04
N PHE A 2 -9.03 1.63 21.73
CA PHE A 2 -7.64 1.79 22.18
C PHE A 2 -6.95 2.76 21.23
N LEU A 3 -6.35 3.83 21.77
CA LEU A 3 -5.61 4.84 21.02
C LEU A 3 -4.13 4.45 21.01
N PHE A 4 -3.48 4.52 19.84
CA PHE A 4 -2.06 4.21 19.72
C PHE A 4 -1.26 5.45 19.31
N CYS A 5 -0.15 5.71 20.01
CA CYS A 5 0.85 6.69 19.60
C CYS A 5 1.72 6.04 18.52
N TYR A 6 1.42 6.36 17.26
CA TYR A 6 2.04 5.75 16.09
C TYR A 6 3.53 6.13 15.94
N CYS A 7 3.86 7.36 16.31
CA CYS A 7 5.23 7.84 16.49
C CYS A 7 5.22 8.79 17.69
N CYS A 8 6.17 8.62 18.61
CA CYS A 8 6.22 9.34 19.89
C CYS A 8 7.62 9.93 20.06
N TYR A 9 7.73 11.26 20.02
CA TYR A 9 9.02 11.95 20.12
C TYR A 9 9.03 12.99 21.25
N GLN A 10 10.11 12.98 22.03
CA GLN A 10 10.42 13.97 23.06
C GLN A 10 11.59 14.86 22.57
N HIS A 11 11.53 16.16 22.85
CA HIS A 11 12.58 17.15 22.53
C HIS A 11 13.03 17.21 21.06
N LEU A 12 12.10 17.08 20.10
CA LEU A 12 12.39 17.26 18.67
C LEU A 12 12.94 18.65 18.33
N HIS A 13 13.88 18.67 17.39
CA HIS A 13 14.35 19.90 16.74
C HIS A 13 13.21 20.49 15.86
N PRO A 14 13.13 21.82 15.65
CA PRO A 14 12.00 22.44 14.93
C PRO A 14 11.78 21.96 13.49
N CYS A 15 12.82 21.44 12.81
CA CYS A 15 12.69 20.79 11.51
C CYS A 15 11.89 19.48 11.59
N GLU A 16 12.28 18.58 12.49
CA GLU A 16 11.68 17.26 12.67
C GLU A 16 10.19 17.35 13.05
N ARG A 17 9.82 18.36 13.87
CA ARG A 17 8.41 18.64 14.19
C ARG A 17 7.58 18.97 12.95
N ASN A 18 8.13 19.70 11.97
CA ASN A 18 7.41 20.00 10.73
C ASN A 18 7.25 18.76 9.84
N ASP A 19 8.19 17.81 9.88
CA ASP A 19 8.10 16.60 9.06
C ASP A 19 7.04 15.63 9.59
N VAL A 20 6.93 15.44 10.91
CA VAL A 20 5.84 14.66 11.52
C VAL A 20 4.46 15.30 11.27
N LEU A 21 4.35 16.62 11.30
CA LEU A 21 3.11 17.33 10.95
C LEU A 21 2.75 17.13 9.46
N ARG A 22 3.74 17.14 8.56
CA ARG A 22 3.54 16.85 7.12
C ARG A 22 3.13 15.39 6.88
N GLU A 23 3.75 14.44 7.58
CA GLU A 23 3.36 13.03 7.54
C GLU A 23 1.91 12.84 7.99
N ALA A 24 1.51 13.48 9.08
CA ALA A 24 0.13 13.45 9.56
C ALA A 24 -0.86 14.08 8.56
N GLU A 25 -0.49 15.17 7.88
CA GLU A 25 -1.29 15.77 6.79
C GLU A 25 -1.44 14.80 5.60
N ILE A 26 -0.37 14.07 5.26
CA ILE A 26 -0.36 13.06 4.20
C ILE A 26 -1.27 11.87 4.58
N LEU A 27 -1.13 11.31 5.78
CA LEU A 27 -2.02 10.28 6.33
C LEU A 27 -3.50 10.72 6.34
N HIS A 28 -3.76 12.00 6.67
CA HIS A 28 -5.12 12.56 6.70
C HIS A 28 -5.76 12.67 5.31
N LYS A 29 -4.94 12.89 4.27
CA LYS A 29 -5.38 12.93 2.87
C LYS A 29 -5.52 11.54 2.26
N ALA A 30 -4.67 10.59 2.63
CA ALA A 30 -4.62 9.23 2.10
C ALA A 30 -5.65 8.26 2.73
N ARG A 31 -6.86 8.74 3.05
CA ARG A 31 -7.89 7.92 3.71
C ARG A 31 -8.51 6.92 2.73
N PHE A 32 -8.24 5.64 2.97
CA PHE A 32 -8.79 4.52 2.20
C PHE A 32 -8.82 3.24 3.05
N SER A 33 -9.64 2.26 2.66
CA SER A 33 -9.96 1.06 3.46
C SER A 33 -8.73 0.28 3.95
N TYR A 34 -7.65 0.26 3.16
CA TYR A 34 -6.42 -0.48 3.47
C TYR A 34 -5.24 0.41 3.86
N ILE A 35 -5.48 1.68 4.22
CA ILE A 35 -4.48 2.61 4.74
C ILE A 35 -4.76 2.84 6.23
N LEU A 36 -3.71 2.96 7.06
CA LEU A 36 -3.85 3.15 8.50
C LEU A 36 -4.60 4.47 8.83
N PRO A 37 -5.77 4.42 9.49
CA PRO A 37 -6.53 5.64 9.75
C PRO A 37 -5.88 6.50 10.84
N ILE A 38 -5.54 7.73 10.48
CA ILE A 38 -5.19 8.78 11.44
C ILE A 38 -6.45 9.36 12.09
N LEU A 39 -6.47 9.31 13.42
CA LEU A 39 -7.50 9.87 14.27
C LEU A 39 -7.19 11.32 14.67
N GLY A 40 -5.90 11.65 14.85
CA GLY A 40 -5.46 12.99 15.18
C GLY A 40 -3.95 13.14 15.35
N ILE A 41 -3.54 14.29 15.87
CA ILE A 41 -2.16 14.63 16.21
C ILE A 41 -2.17 15.20 17.62
N CYS A 42 -1.24 14.78 18.45
CA CYS A 42 -0.90 15.46 19.69
C CYS A 42 0.35 16.32 19.41
N ASN A 43 0.24 17.64 19.53
CA ASN A 43 1.28 18.60 19.21
C ASN A 43 1.51 19.56 20.38
N GLU A 44 2.05 19.01 21.46
CA GLU A 44 2.45 19.74 22.66
C GLU A 44 3.93 20.19 22.55
N PRO A 45 4.38 21.16 23.38
CA PRO A 45 5.77 21.61 23.37
C PRO A 45 6.78 20.49 23.63
N GLU A 46 6.48 19.61 24.59
CA GLU A 46 7.36 18.51 25.04
C GLU A 46 7.07 17.17 24.35
N PHE A 47 5.92 17.04 23.67
CA PHE A 47 5.44 15.80 23.08
C PHE A 47 4.81 16.04 21.71
N LEU A 48 5.35 15.37 20.69
CA LEU A 48 4.73 15.30 19.37
C LEU A 48 4.46 13.84 19.01
N GLY A 49 3.23 13.55 18.59
CA GLY A 49 2.88 12.23 18.10
C GLY A 49 1.62 12.16 17.25
N ILE A 50 1.59 11.16 16.38
CA ILE A 50 0.45 10.85 15.51
C ILE A 50 -0.42 9.81 16.22
N VAL A 51 -1.73 10.04 16.25
CA VAL A 51 -2.70 9.14 16.88
C VAL A 51 -3.47 8.39 15.81
N THR A 52 -3.36 7.06 15.80
CA THR A 52 -4.03 6.19 14.83
C THR A 52 -4.98 5.20 15.52
N GLU A 53 -5.79 4.50 14.73
CA GLU A 53 -6.43 3.28 15.20
C GLU A 53 -5.37 2.25 15.63
N TYR A 54 -5.65 1.53 16.72
CA TYR A 54 -4.80 0.46 17.22
C TYR A 54 -5.04 -0.85 16.44
N MET A 55 -3.96 -1.52 16.05
CA MET A 55 -3.97 -2.74 15.24
C MET A 55 -3.67 -3.96 16.13
N PRO A 56 -4.68 -4.68 16.65
CA PRO A 56 -4.49 -5.70 17.69
C PRO A 56 -3.82 -6.99 17.19
N ASN A 57 -3.73 -7.18 15.87
CA ASN A 57 -3.03 -8.31 15.26
C ASN A 57 -1.63 -7.95 14.76
N GLY A 58 -1.12 -6.78 15.14
CA GLY A 58 0.28 -6.41 14.91
C GLY A 58 0.58 -6.22 13.43
N SER A 59 1.73 -6.76 12.99
CA SER A 59 2.23 -6.67 11.62
C SER A 59 2.21 -8.01 10.88
N LEU A 60 2.17 -7.95 9.55
CA LEU A 60 2.29 -9.11 8.67
C LEU A 60 3.58 -9.88 8.95
N ASN A 61 4.68 -9.20 9.25
CA ASN A 61 5.94 -9.81 9.68
C ASN A 61 5.75 -10.78 10.86
N GLU A 62 4.96 -10.40 11.86
CA GLU A 62 4.69 -11.26 13.03
C GLU A 62 3.82 -12.46 12.65
N LEU A 63 2.78 -12.25 11.83
CA LEU A 63 1.92 -13.33 11.31
C LEU A 63 2.71 -14.37 10.51
N LEU A 64 3.63 -13.94 9.64
CA LEU A 64 4.41 -14.83 8.80
C LEU A 64 5.47 -15.60 9.59
N HIS A 65 6.18 -14.94 10.51
CA HIS A 65 7.40 -15.50 11.11
C HIS A 65 7.23 -16.04 12.54
N ARG A 66 6.20 -15.65 13.30
CA ARG A 66 5.90 -16.27 14.61
C ARG A 66 5.18 -17.61 14.46
N LYS A 67 5.87 -18.58 13.85
CA LYS A 67 5.34 -19.92 13.53
C LYS A 67 4.86 -20.71 14.76
N THR A 68 5.28 -20.35 15.97
CA THR A 68 4.74 -20.93 17.23
C THR A 68 3.39 -20.34 17.66
N GLU A 69 3.13 -19.07 17.36
CA GLU A 69 1.85 -18.37 17.64
C GLU A 69 0.83 -18.64 16.51
N TYR A 70 1.32 -18.70 15.28
CA TYR A 70 0.58 -18.93 14.04
C TYR A 70 1.17 -20.12 13.27
N PRO A 71 0.94 -21.37 13.71
CA PRO A 71 1.48 -22.56 13.02
C PRO A 71 1.01 -22.61 11.56
N ASP A 72 -0.30 -22.47 11.35
CA ASP A 72 -0.91 -22.38 10.03
C ASP A 72 -1.46 -20.98 9.75
N VAL A 73 -1.28 -20.55 8.50
CA VAL A 73 -1.94 -19.37 7.91
C VAL A 73 -2.51 -19.84 6.58
N ALA A 74 -3.82 -20.01 6.51
CA ALA A 74 -4.50 -20.62 5.36
C ALA A 74 -4.39 -19.77 4.08
N TRP A 75 -4.35 -20.41 2.92
CA TRP A 75 -4.18 -19.75 1.63
C TRP A 75 -5.17 -18.61 1.35
N PRO A 76 -6.51 -18.73 1.58
CA PRO A 76 -7.46 -17.65 1.31
C PRO A 76 -7.06 -16.33 1.97
N LEU A 77 -6.70 -16.38 3.26
CA LEU A 77 -6.26 -15.19 4.00
C LEU A 77 -4.96 -14.60 3.45
N ARG A 78 -3.99 -15.43 3.04
CA ARG A 78 -2.75 -14.94 2.42
C ARG A 78 -3.03 -14.19 1.12
N PHE A 79 -3.88 -14.75 0.26
CA PHE A 79 -4.29 -14.09 -0.99
C PHE A 79 -5.09 -12.81 -0.75
N ARG A 80 -5.97 -12.80 0.27
CA ARG A 80 -6.67 -11.58 0.70
C ARG A 80 -5.69 -10.49 1.12
N ILE A 81 -4.72 -10.80 1.98
CA ILE A 81 -3.68 -9.85 2.42
C ILE A 81 -2.92 -9.27 1.21
N LEU A 82 -2.48 -10.10 0.27
CA LEU A 82 -1.78 -9.63 -0.94
C LEU A 82 -2.65 -8.68 -1.78
N HIS A 83 -3.92 -9.04 -1.98
CA HIS A 83 -4.88 -8.20 -2.68
C HIS A 83 -5.11 -6.84 -2.01
N GLU A 84 -5.25 -6.82 -0.69
CA GLU A 84 -5.51 -5.59 0.07
C GLU A 84 -4.29 -4.67 0.11
N ILE A 85 -3.07 -5.22 0.18
CA ILE A 85 -1.83 -4.45 -0.02
C ILE A 85 -1.84 -3.84 -1.43
N ALA A 86 -2.14 -4.63 -2.46
CA ALA A 86 -2.17 -4.15 -3.84
C ALA A 86 -3.23 -3.06 -4.07
N LEU A 87 -4.42 -3.20 -3.48
CA LEU A 87 -5.47 -2.17 -3.50
C LEU A 87 -5.02 -0.89 -2.77
N GLY A 88 -4.42 -1.03 -1.58
CA GLY A 88 -3.92 0.09 -0.79
C GLY A 88 -2.85 0.90 -1.55
N VAL A 89 -1.81 0.24 -2.07
CA VAL A 89 -0.76 0.94 -2.85
C VAL A 89 -1.30 1.47 -4.18
N ASN A 90 -2.21 0.75 -4.87
CA ASN A 90 -2.87 1.27 -6.07
C ASN A 90 -3.63 2.57 -5.78
N TYR A 91 -4.35 2.65 -4.66
CA TYR A 91 -5.01 3.89 -4.24
C TYR A 91 -4.01 5.03 -4.05
N LEU A 92 -2.90 4.80 -3.32
CA LEU A 92 -1.85 5.83 -3.12
C LEU A 92 -1.28 6.33 -4.45
N HIS A 93 -1.01 5.41 -5.39
CA HIS A 93 -0.48 5.71 -6.72
C HIS A 93 -1.47 6.45 -7.63
N ASN A 94 -2.78 6.38 -7.36
CA ASN A 94 -3.83 7.11 -8.08
C ASN A 94 -4.27 8.42 -7.39
N MET A 95 -3.66 8.79 -6.26
CA MET A 95 -3.83 10.13 -5.69
C MET A 95 -3.30 11.22 -6.64
N ASN A 96 -3.71 12.47 -6.45
CA ASN A 96 -3.22 13.61 -7.22
C ASN A 96 -2.63 14.71 -6.31
N PRO A 97 -1.29 14.88 -6.25
CA PRO A 97 -0.26 14.09 -6.94
C PRO A 97 -0.18 12.64 -6.38
N PRO A 98 0.37 11.68 -7.15
CA PRO A 98 0.59 10.31 -6.68
C PRO A 98 1.45 10.27 -5.42
N LEU A 99 1.02 9.48 -4.44
CA LEU A 99 1.77 9.23 -3.22
C LEU A 99 2.54 7.91 -3.35
N LEU A 100 3.84 7.96 -3.11
CA LEU A 100 4.73 6.79 -3.20
C LEU A 100 5.22 6.44 -1.80
N HIS A 101 5.22 5.14 -1.46
CA HIS A 101 5.49 4.69 -0.09
C HIS A 101 7.00 4.62 0.19
N HIS A 102 7.79 4.08 -0.74
CA HIS A 102 9.25 3.90 -0.67
C HIS A 102 9.83 3.08 0.52
N ASP A 103 9.01 2.57 1.44
CA ASP A 103 9.44 1.71 2.56
C ASP A 103 8.41 0.59 2.80
N LEU A 104 7.79 0.09 1.74
CA LEU A 104 6.83 -1.01 1.84
C LEU A 104 7.58 -2.28 2.27
N LYS A 105 7.20 -2.86 3.42
CA LYS A 105 7.82 -4.04 4.03
C LYS A 105 6.84 -4.73 4.96
N THR A 106 7.04 -6.01 5.29
CA THR A 106 6.05 -6.77 6.09
C THR A 106 5.83 -6.23 7.51
N GLN A 107 6.74 -5.42 8.05
CA GLN A 107 6.55 -4.73 9.33
C GLN A 107 5.60 -3.51 9.23
N ASN A 108 5.51 -2.89 8.05
CA ASN A 108 4.66 -1.71 7.78
C ASN A 108 3.26 -2.08 7.26
N ILE A 109 2.99 -3.38 7.06
CA ILE A 109 1.66 -3.91 6.77
C ILE A 109 1.04 -4.34 8.10
N LEU A 110 0.18 -3.50 8.67
CA LEU A 110 -0.50 -3.79 9.94
C LEU A 110 -1.79 -4.56 9.72
N LEU A 111 -2.26 -5.25 10.76
CA LEU A 111 -3.41 -6.15 10.73
C LEU A 111 -4.44 -5.74 11.79
N ASP A 112 -5.65 -5.42 11.33
CA ASP A 112 -6.78 -5.12 12.22
C ASP A 112 -7.34 -6.36 12.90
N ASN A 113 -8.41 -6.20 13.68
CA ASN A 113 -9.01 -7.29 14.46
C ASN A 113 -9.51 -8.46 13.61
N GLU A 114 -9.84 -8.24 12.34
CA GLU A 114 -10.34 -9.23 11.38
C GLU A 114 -9.24 -9.72 10.42
N PHE A 115 -7.98 -9.32 10.66
CA PHE A 115 -6.81 -9.56 9.79
C PHE A 115 -6.97 -8.94 8.39
N HIS A 116 -7.66 -7.79 8.29
CA HIS A 116 -7.56 -6.94 7.10
C HIS A 116 -6.34 -6.02 7.22
N VAL A 117 -5.77 -5.66 6.06
CA VAL A 117 -4.55 -4.88 5.94
C VAL A 117 -4.78 -3.40 6.23
N LYS A 118 -3.86 -2.78 6.97
CA LYS A 118 -3.67 -1.32 7.06
C LYS A 118 -2.21 -0.99 6.78
N ILE A 119 -1.93 -0.35 5.65
CA ILE A 119 -0.58 0.12 5.28
C ILE A 119 -0.22 1.35 6.12
N ALA A 120 0.97 1.32 6.71
CA ALA A 120 1.57 2.37 7.53
C ALA A 120 2.91 2.86 6.93
N ASP A 121 3.55 3.86 7.55
CA ASP A 121 4.96 4.27 7.33
C ASP A 121 5.29 4.81 5.92
N PHE A 122 4.29 5.31 5.20
CA PHE A 122 4.46 5.88 3.86
C PHE A 122 4.86 7.38 3.85
N GLY A 123 4.94 8.04 5.01
CA GLY A 123 5.37 9.45 5.11
C GLY A 123 6.88 9.68 5.04
N LEU A 124 7.70 8.66 5.34
CA LEU A 124 9.15 8.77 5.50
C LEU A 124 9.95 8.75 4.17
N SER A 125 9.26 8.65 3.04
CA SER A 125 9.76 8.33 1.69
C SER A 125 10.79 9.30 1.07
N LYS A 126 11.01 10.47 1.69
CA LYS A 126 12.05 11.45 1.31
C LYS A 126 13.06 11.76 2.42
N TRP A 127 12.76 11.47 3.68
CA TRP A 127 13.53 12.01 4.81
C TRP A 127 14.60 11.05 5.34
N ARG A 128 14.36 9.72 5.28
CA ARG A 128 15.37 8.75 5.76
C ARG A 128 16.70 8.86 5.00
N THR A 129 16.65 9.22 3.71
CA THR A 129 17.82 9.53 2.86
C THR A 129 18.63 10.74 3.36
N MET A 130 17.99 11.71 4.04
CA MET A 130 18.68 12.87 4.62
C MET A 130 19.24 12.56 6.01
N SER A 131 18.49 11.87 6.88
CA SER A 131 18.97 11.50 8.23
C SER A 131 20.19 10.58 8.20
N LEU A 132 20.25 9.66 7.22
CA LEU A 132 21.42 8.79 6.98
C LEU A 132 22.73 9.55 6.70
N SER A 133 22.67 10.84 6.33
CA SER A 133 23.86 11.67 6.13
C SER A 133 24.42 12.30 7.41
N GLN A 134 23.71 12.22 8.55
CA GLN A 134 24.10 12.90 9.80
C GLN A 134 24.13 12.01 11.05
N SER A 135 23.39 10.89 11.11
CA SER A 135 23.38 10.02 12.31
C SER A 135 24.49 8.94 12.31
N ARG A 136 25.74 9.31 12.64
CA ARG A 136 26.82 8.32 12.91
C ARG A 136 26.81 7.75 14.34
N THR A 137 25.87 8.17 15.20
CA THR A 137 25.91 7.86 16.65
C THR A 137 24.53 7.77 17.31
N SER A 138 23.83 6.64 17.16
CA SER A 138 22.94 6.09 18.22
C SER A 138 22.42 4.71 17.83
N LYS A 139 22.70 3.70 18.67
CA LYS A 139 22.31 2.29 18.58
C LYS A 139 21.03 2.03 17.77
N SER A 140 21.20 1.60 16.53
CA SER A 140 20.13 1.24 15.61
C SER A 140 19.78 -0.25 15.70
N SER A 141 18.49 -0.54 15.59
CA SER A 141 17.98 -1.87 15.17
C SER A 141 18.63 -2.25 13.84
N PRO A 142 18.83 -3.55 13.52
CA PRO A 142 19.71 -3.97 12.43
C PRO A 142 19.35 -3.34 11.08
N GLU A 143 20.20 -2.42 10.62
CA GLU A 143 19.99 -1.53 9.47
C GLU A 143 19.92 -2.28 8.12
N GLY A 144 20.13 -3.60 8.12
CA GLY A 144 19.91 -4.49 6.98
C GLY A 144 18.44 -4.84 6.68
N GLY A 145 17.50 -4.55 7.58
CA GLY A 145 16.10 -4.99 7.42
C GLY A 145 15.33 -4.35 6.25
N THR A 146 15.63 -3.08 5.91
CA THR A 146 14.93 -2.38 4.82
C THR A 146 15.48 -2.71 3.43
N ILE A 147 16.77 -3.06 3.30
CA ILE A 147 17.40 -3.22 1.97
C ILE A 147 16.84 -4.40 1.15
N ILE A 148 16.25 -5.42 1.80
CA ILE A 148 15.71 -6.60 1.13
C ILE A 148 14.47 -6.28 0.27
N TYR A 149 13.71 -5.24 0.64
CA TYR A 149 12.55 -4.73 -0.11
C TYR A 149 12.90 -3.56 -1.03
N MET A 150 14.15 -3.10 -1.03
CA MET A 150 14.62 -1.96 -1.81
C MET A 150 15.16 -2.43 -3.18
N PRO A 151 14.76 -1.80 -4.29
CA PRO A 151 15.20 -2.18 -5.62
C PRO A 151 16.65 -1.74 -5.90
N PRO A 152 17.38 -2.43 -6.80
CA PRO A 152 18.82 -2.22 -7.03
C PRO A 152 19.18 -0.80 -7.48
N GLU A 153 18.33 -0.13 -8.27
CA GLU A 153 18.59 1.23 -8.74
C GLU A 153 18.60 2.30 -7.62
N ASN A 154 18.17 1.94 -6.40
CA ASN A 154 18.21 2.82 -5.23
C ASN A 154 19.48 2.64 -4.38
N TYR A 155 20.37 1.70 -4.71
CA TYR A 155 21.61 1.48 -3.95
C TYR A 155 22.73 2.49 -4.29
N GLU A 156 22.70 3.13 -5.46
CA GLU A 156 23.74 4.06 -5.92
C GLU A 156 23.41 5.54 -5.58
N PRO A 157 24.11 6.18 -4.63
CA PRO A 157 23.90 7.59 -4.34
C PRO A 157 24.46 8.49 -5.46
N GLY A 158 23.58 9.13 -6.22
CA GLY A 158 23.95 10.14 -7.22
C GLY A 158 23.21 10.03 -8.54
N GLN A 159 22.74 8.84 -8.90
CA GLN A 159 21.68 8.75 -9.90
C GLN A 159 20.44 9.42 -9.33
N LYS A 160 19.78 10.29 -10.12
CA LYS A 160 18.41 10.69 -9.82
C LYS A 160 17.52 9.49 -10.09
N SER A 161 17.44 8.57 -9.13
CA SER A 161 16.30 7.67 -9.00
C SER A 161 15.06 8.57 -9.06
N ARG A 162 14.38 8.55 -10.22
CA ARG A 162 13.07 9.16 -10.34
C ARG A 162 12.25 8.45 -9.28
N ALA A 163 11.71 9.18 -8.31
CA ALA A 163 10.76 8.64 -7.35
C ALA A 163 9.66 7.93 -8.14
N SER A 164 9.73 6.61 -8.18
CA SER A 164 9.10 5.81 -9.23
C SER A 164 8.04 4.93 -8.61
N VAL A 165 6.88 4.94 -9.25
CA VAL A 165 5.81 3.94 -9.12
C VAL A 165 6.39 2.51 -9.13
N LYS A 166 7.51 2.29 -9.84
CA LYS A 166 8.23 1.02 -9.96
C LYS A 166 9.08 0.62 -8.73
N HIS A 167 9.17 1.47 -7.71
CA HIS A 167 9.80 1.13 -6.43
C HIS A 167 8.89 0.21 -5.61
N ASP A 168 7.68 0.68 -5.31
CA ASP A 168 6.77 -0.01 -4.38
C ASP A 168 6.32 -1.38 -4.91
N ILE A 169 6.30 -1.58 -6.24
CA ILE A 169 6.03 -2.88 -6.86
C ILE A 169 7.17 -3.89 -6.66
N TYR A 170 8.43 -3.45 -6.62
CA TYR A 170 9.57 -4.33 -6.29
C TYR A 170 9.43 -4.81 -4.84
N SER A 171 9.14 -3.89 -3.93
CA SER A 171 8.90 -4.20 -2.52
C SER A 171 7.71 -5.16 -2.36
N TYR A 172 6.62 -4.93 -3.11
CA TYR A 172 5.45 -5.81 -3.13
C TYR A 172 5.76 -7.21 -3.67
N ALA A 173 6.65 -7.35 -4.66
CA ALA A 173 7.06 -8.66 -5.17
C ALA A 173 7.83 -9.48 -4.12
N VAL A 174 8.74 -8.84 -3.37
CA VAL A 174 9.46 -9.47 -2.25
C VAL A 174 8.47 -9.86 -1.12
N ILE A 175 7.53 -8.98 -0.77
CA ILE A 175 6.45 -9.30 0.19
C ILE A 175 5.59 -10.47 -0.31
N THR A 176 5.28 -10.52 -1.61
CA THR A 176 4.50 -11.62 -2.20
C THR A 176 5.22 -12.95 -2.07
N TRP A 177 6.53 -12.98 -2.34
CA TRP A 177 7.36 -14.16 -2.10
C TRP A 177 7.40 -14.56 -0.61
N GLU A 178 7.54 -13.59 0.30
CA GLU A 178 7.60 -13.80 1.75
C GLU A 178 6.27 -14.36 2.31
N VAL A 179 5.14 -13.85 1.84
CA VAL A 179 3.79 -14.33 2.22
C VAL A 179 3.56 -15.78 1.77
N LEU A 180 3.94 -16.12 0.54
CA LEU A 180 3.71 -17.45 0.00
C LEU A 180 4.67 -18.48 0.62
N SER A 181 5.94 -18.14 0.81
CA SER A 181 6.96 -19.05 1.38
C SER A 181 6.92 -19.16 2.91
N ARG A 182 6.53 -18.09 3.62
CA ARG A 182 6.81 -17.90 5.06
C ARG A 182 8.29 -18.15 5.42
N LYS A 183 9.21 -17.82 4.51
CA LYS A 183 10.68 -17.80 4.75
C LYS A 183 11.17 -16.36 4.83
N GLN A 184 12.30 -16.13 5.51
CA GLN A 184 12.94 -14.81 5.50
C GLN A 184 13.60 -14.58 4.13
N PRO A 185 13.37 -13.46 3.42
CA PRO A 185 14.10 -13.17 2.19
C PRO A 185 15.60 -13.09 2.47
N PHE A 186 16.38 -13.88 1.73
CA PHE A 186 17.84 -14.03 1.90
C PHE A 186 18.29 -14.55 3.29
N GLU A 187 17.52 -15.45 3.91
CA GLU A 187 17.78 -16.03 5.25
C GLU A 187 19.24 -16.51 5.48
N GLU A 188 19.89 -17.09 4.47
CA GLU A 188 21.27 -17.58 4.54
C GLU A 188 22.34 -16.47 4.49
N VAL A 189 21.98 -15.25 4.08
CA VAL A 189 22.93 -14.15 3.82
C VAL A 189 22.99 -13.20 5.02
N THR A 190 24.01 -13.39 5.86
CA THR A 190 24.20 -12.61 7.10
C THR A 190 24.63 -11.16 6.87
N ASN A 191 25.26 -10.84 5.74
CA ASN A 191 25.80 -9.51 5.45
C ASN A 191 24.87 -8.72 4.50
N PRO A 192 24.27 -7.59 4.95
CA PRO A 192 23.42 -6.75 4.10
C PRO A 192 24.08 -6.29 2.79
N LEU A 193 25.38 -5.99 2.81
CA LEU A 193 26.12 -5.59 1.60
C LEU A 193 26.23 -6.72 0.56
N GLN A 194 26.24 -7.97 1.01
CA GLN A 194 26.22 -9.14 0.13
C GLN A 194 24.85 -9.32 -0.52
N ILE A 195 23.75 -8.99 0.19
CA ILE A 195 22.41 -8.94 -0.40
C ILE A 195 22.35 -7.85 -1.47
N MET A 196 22.79 -6.62 -1.16
CA MET A 196 22.81 -5.50 -2.12
C MET A 196 23.63 -5.85 -3.38
N TYR A 197 24.82 -6.43 -3.20
CA TYR A 197 25.64 -6.89 -4.33
C TYR A 197 24.92 -7.96 -5.14
N SER A 198 24.41 -9.02 -4.50
CA SER A 198 23.70 -10.11 -5.18
C SER A 198 22.49 -9.59 -5.98
N VAL A 199 21.68 -8.71 -5.38
CA VAL A 199 20.51 -8.08 -6.01
C VAL A 199 20.91 -7.16 -7.17
N SER A 200 22.02 -6.43 -7.07
CA SER A 200 22.56 -5.63 -8.18
C SER A 200 22.94 -6.49 -9.39
N GLN A 201 23.37 -7.73 -9.17
CA GLN A 201 23.68 -8.72 -10.21
C GLN A 201 22.45 -9.51 -10.69
N GLY A 202 21.23 -9.14 -10.28
CA GLY A 202 19.99 -9.80 -10.70
C GLY A 202 19.56 -11.00 -9.87
N HIS A 203 20.29 -11.39 -8.82
CA HIS A 203 19.86 -12.48 -7.93
C HIS A 203 18.64 -12.05 -7.09
N ARG A 204 17.79 -13.02 -6.76
CA ARG A 204 16.52 -12.84 -6.04
C ARG A 204 16.27 -14.02 -5.10
N PRO A 205 15.32 -13.93 -4.16
CA PRO A 205 14.85 -15.08 -3.38
C PRO A 205 14.40 -16.24 -4.28
N ASN A 206 14.66 -17.48 -3.85
CA ASN A 206 14.52 -18.65 -4.70
C ASN A 206 13.04 -19.01 -4.97
N THR A 207 12.66 -19.29 -6.22
CA THR A 207 11.30 -19.67 -6.64
C THR A 207 11.12 -21.19 -6.84
N ASN A 208 12.10 -22.00 -6.40
CA ASN A 208 12.06 -23.46 -6.38
C ASN A 208 10.92 -24.05 -5.52
N GLU A 209 10.70 -25.36 -5.65
CA GLU A 209 9.68 -26.10 -4.90
C GLU A 209 9.88 -26.04 -3.38
N GLU A 210 11.13 -26.01 -2.90
CA GLU A 210 11.46 -25.94 -1.48
C GLU A 210 11.08 -24.59 -0.83
N SER A 211 11.06 -23.51 -1.61
CA SER A 211 10.71 -22.16 -1.14
C SER A 211 9.28 -21.78 -1.47
N LEU A 212 8.78 -22.23 -2.62
CA LEU A 212 7.40 -22.08 -3.08
C LEU A 212 6.84 -23.46 -3.44
N PRO A 213 6.24 -24.19 -2.48
CA PRO A 213 5.65 -25.52 -2.69
C PRO A 213 4.64 -25.63 -3.84
N LEU A 214 4.40 -26.86 -4.32
CA LEU A 214 3.49 -27.14 -5.43
C LEU A 214 1.99 -26.97 -5.10
N ASP A 215 1.62 -27.00 -3.82
CA ASP A 215 0.23 -26.84 -3.35
C ASP A 215 -0.23 -25.37 -3.30
N ILE A 216 0.65 -24.40 -3.56
CA ILE A 216 0.30 -22.97 -3.65
C ILE A 216 -0.78 -22.78 -4.73
N PRO A 217 -1.96 -22.24 -4.40
CA PRO A 217 -2.99 -21.92 -5.40
C PRO A 217 -2.44 -21.00 -6.49
N HIS A 218 -2.68 -21.33 -7.75
CA HIS A 218 -2.24 -20.53 -8.90
C HIS A 218 -0.71 -20.26 -8.94
N ARG A 219 0.11 -21.15 -8.38
CA ARG A 219 1.58 -21.04 -8.26
C ARG A 219 2.29 -20.39 -9.45
N ALA A 220 2.00 -20.85 -10.67
CA ALA A 220 2.65 -20.35 -11.89
C ALA A 220 2.36 -18.86 -12.17
N LEU A 221 1.12 -18.41 -11.93
CA LEU A 221 0.73 -17.01 -12.05
C LEU A 221 1.40 -16.16 -10.96
N MET A 222 1.45 -16.67 -9.73
CA MET A 222 2.10 -15.96 -8.62
C MET A 222 3.61 -15.81 -8.82
N ILE A 223 4.29 -16.83 -9.33
CA ILE A 223 5.71 -16.74 -9.70
C ILE A 223 5.90 -15.72 -10.83
N SER A 224 5.07 -15.73 -11.87
CA SER A 224 5.13 -14.72 -12.94
C SER A 224 4.91 -13.29 -12.43
N LEU A 225 4.01 -13.09 -11.46
CA LEU A 225 3.77 -11.80 -10.81
C LEU A 225 4.95 -11.34 -9.96
N ILE A 226 5.56 -12.26 -9.19
CA ILE A 226 6.77 -12.00 -8.40
C ILE A 226 7.95 -11.64 -9.33
N GLU A 227 8.19 -12.46 -10.37
CA GLU A 227 9.35 -12.31 -11.25
C GLU A 227 9.30 -11.05 -12.11
N SER A 228 8.11 -10.68 -12.61
CA SER A 228 7.91 -9.38 -13.26
C SER A 228 7.96 -8.23 -12.26
N GLY A 229 7.40 -8.40 -11.05
CA GLY A 229 7.39 -7.37 -10.00
C GLY A 229 8.79 -6.96 -9.51
N TRP A 230 9.73 -7.90 -9.37
CA TRP A 230 11.11 -7.64 -8.95
C TRP A 230 12.13 -7.55 -10.09
N ALA A 231 11.68 -7.40 -11.34
CA ALA A 231 12.53 -7.38 -12.52
C ALA A 231 13.69 -6.36 -12.39
N GLN A 232 14.87 -6.71 -12.91
CA GLN A 232 16.07 -5.87 -12.79
C GLN A 232 15.85 -4.51 -13.44
N ASN A 233 15.24 -4.48 -14.61
CA ASN A 233 14.81 -3.28 -15.31
C ASN A 233 13.50 -2.75 -14.69
N PRO A 234 13.46 -1.51 -14.16
CA PRO A 234 12.22 -0.93 -13.61
C PRO A 234 11.08 -0.84 -14.63
N ASP A 235 11.35 -0.71 -15.93
CA ASP A 235 10.33 -0.54 -16.95
C ASP A 235 9.51 -1.82 -17.20
N GLU A 236 10.11 -3.00 -16.99
CA GLU A 236 9.45 -4.31 -17.08
C GLU A 236 8.46 -4.59 -15.93
N ARG A 237 8.62 -3.90 -14.79
CA ARG A 237 7.77 -4.11 -13.61
C ARG A 237 6.33 -3.62 -13.87
N PRO A 238 5.28 -4.38 -13.51
CA PRO A 238 3.89 -3.99 -13.73
C PRO A 238 3.48 -2.75 -12.89
N SER A 239 2.35 -2.15 -13.23
CA SER A 239 1.62 -1.25 -12.31
C SER A 239 0.77 -2.04 -11.34
N PHE A 240 0.41 -1.46 -10.18
CA PHE A 240 -0.50 -2.13 -9.24
C PHE A 240 -1.86 -2.45 -9.86
N LEU A 241 -2.40 -1.59 -10.73
CA LEU A 241 -3.59 -1.90 -11.53
C LEU A 241 -3.44 -3.19 -12.35
N LYS A 242 -2.27 -3.40 -12.99
CA LYS A 242 -2.02 -4.64 -13.75
C LYS A 242 -1.94 -5.87 -12.84
N CYS A 243 -1.41 -5.71 -11.62
CA CYS A 243 -1.36 -6.76 -10.61
C CYS A 243 -2.77 -7.13 -10.11
N LEU A 244 -3.63 -6.14 -9.85
CA LEU A 244 -5.02 -6.34 -9.43
C LEU A 244 -5.81 -7.13 -10.49
N ILE A 245 -5.72 -6.74 -11.76
CA ILE A 245 -6.34 -7.46 -12.89
C ILE A 245 -5.89 -8.94 -12.96
N GLN A 246 -4.68 -9.27 -12.50
CA GLN A 246 -4.17 -10.64 -12.43
C GLN A 246 -4.59 -11.39 -11.14
N LEU A 247 -4.78 -10.69 -10.02
CA LEU A 247 -5.18 -11.27 -8.74
C LEU A 247 -6.70 -11.47 -8.60
N GLU A 248 -7.51 -10.60 -9.19
CA GLU A 248 -8.98 -10.67 -9.15
C GLU A 248 -9.58 -12.02 -9.60
N PRO A 249 -9.09 -12.69 -10.66
CA PRO A 249 -9.54 -14.05 -11.00
C PRO A 249 -9.16 -15.10 -9.95
N VAL A 250 -8.01 -14.94 -9.30
CA VAL A 250 -7.52 -15.86 -8.26
C VAL A 250 -8.38 -15.77 -7.01
N LEU A 251 -8.68 -14.55 -6.55
CA LEU A 251 -9.49 -14.33 -5.35
C LEU A 251 -10.91 -14.90 -5.50
N ARG A 252 -11.49 -14.82 -6.70
CA ARG A 252 -12.80 -15.42 -7.03
C ARG A 252 -12.82 -16.95 -6.98
N THR A 253 -11.68 -17.61 -6.80
CA THR A 253 -11.64 -19.07 -6.56
C THR A 253 -11.81 -19.47 -5.09
N PHE A 254 -11.73 -18.52 -4.16
CA PHE A 254 -11.97 -18.76 -2.74
C PHE A 254 -13.40 -18.36 -2.35
N GLU A 255 -14.13 -19.27 -1.68
CA GLU A 255 -15.45 -18.95 -1.14
C GLU A 255 -15.34 -18.03 0.08
N GLU A 256 -16.31 -17.14 0.27
CA GLU A 256 -16.29 -16.13 1.34
C GLU A 256 -16.15 -16.73 2.75
N ILE A 257 -16.75 -17.90 2.97
CA ILE A 257 -16.64 -18.67 4.22
C ILE A 257 -15.20 -19.04 4.57
N THR A 258 -14.34 -19.31 3.58
CA THR A 258 -12.97 -19.78 3.81
C THR A 258 -12.06 -18.69 4.39
N PHE A 259 -12.34 -17.40 4.11
CA PHE A 259 -11.64 -16.29 4.76
C PHE A 259 -12.06 -16.18 6.23
N LEU A 260 -13.35 -16.37 6.53
CA LEU A 260 -13.88 -16.33 7.89
C LEU A 260 -13.34 -17.49 8.74
N GLU A 261 -13.31 -18.71 8.19
CA GLU A 261 -12.70 -19.89 8.82
C GLU A 261 -11.21 -19.65 9.14
N ALA A 262 -10.45 -19.11 8.19
CA ALA A 262 -9.03 -18.78 8.40
C ALA A 262 -8.84 -17.75 9.54
N VAL A 263 -9.68 -16.71 9.61
CA VAL A 263 -9.63 -15.72 10.68
C VAL A 263 -10.01 -16.33 12.04
N ILE A 264 -11.03 -17.19 12.09
CA ILE A 264 -11.44 -17.91 13.31
C ILE A 264 -10.29 -18.82 13.79
N GLN A 265 -9.62 -19.52 12.88
CA GLN A 265 -8.47 -20.37 13.20
C GLN A 265 -7.34 -19.56 13.84
N LEU A 266 -6.93 -18.42 13.24
CA LEU A 266 -5.87 -17.58 13.82
C LEU A 266 -6.25 -16.95 15.15
N LYS A 267 -7.49 -16.48 15.32
CA LYS A 267 -7.98 -15.95 16.61
C LYS A 267 -7.91 -17.04 17.70
N LYS A 268 -8.23 -18.29 17.35
CA LYS A 268 -8.15 -19.44 18.26
C LYS A 268 -6.70 -19.79 18.61
N THR A 269 -5.78 -19.89 17.65
CA THR A 269 -4.37 -20.22 17.95
C THR A 269 -3.69 -19.13 18.78
N LYS A 270 -3.94 -17.86 18.46
CA LYS A 270 -3.44 -16.71 19.23
C LYS A 270 -3.88 -16.75 20.69
N LEU A 271 -5.17 -17.01 20.94
CA LEU A 271 -5.71 -17.12 22.31
C LEU A 271 -5.09 -18.31 23.06
N GLN A 272 -4.92 -19.46 22.39
CA GLN A 272 -4.27 -20.65 22.98
C GLN A 272 -2.79 -20.40 23.31
N SER A 273 -2.07 -19.67 22.45
CA SER A 273 -0.67 -19.29 22.67
C SER A 273 -0.52 -18.34 23.88
N ALA A 274 -1.40 -17.34 23.99
CA ALA A 274 -1.43 -16.43 25.14
C ALA A 274 -1.70 -17.17 26.47
N LEU A 275 -2.70 -18.06 26.51
CA LEU A 275 -3.00 -18.87 27.69
C LEU A 275 -1.84 -19.81 28.08
N SER A 276 -1.18 -20.41 27.08
CA SER A 276 -0.02 -21.28 27.32
C SER A 276 1.16 -20.50 27.91
N THR A 277 1.35 -19.25 27.49
CA THR A 277 2.40 -18.35 28.00
C THR A 277 2.15 -17.96 29.45
N LEU A 278 0.90 -17.64 29.82
CA LEU A 278 0.51 -17.36 31.20
C LEU A 278 0.76 -18.56 32.13
N HIS A 279 0.35 -19.77 31.71
CA HIS A 279 0.54 -20.99 32.50
C HIS A 279 2.03 -21.41 32.64
N LEU A 280 2.93 -20.94 31.76
CA LEU A 280 4.38 -21.04 31.97
C LEU A 280 4.91 -20.01 32.99
N CYS A 281 4.27 -18.84 33.09
CA CYS A 281 4.63 -17.80 34.05
C CYS A 281 4.27 -18.25 35.48
N ASP A 282 3.04 -18.72 35.68
CA ASP A 282 2.57 -19.28 36.96
C ASP A 282 3.47 -20.44 37.44
N LYS A 283 3.91 -21.32 36.53
CA LYS A 283 4.83 -22.42 36.86
C LYS A 283 6.22 -21.93 37.28
N LYS A 284 6.75 -20.87 36.66
CA LYS A 284 8.05 -20.30 37.07
C LYS A 284 7.99 -19.64 38.45
N GLU A 285 6.88 -19.02 38.83
CA GLU A 285 6.70 -18.52 40.19
C GLU A 285 6.56 -19.68 41.20
N MET A 286 5.84 -20.75 40.84
CA MET A 286 5.66 -21.92 41.71
C MET A 286 6.93 -22.77 41.90
N GLU A 287 7.81 -22.86 40.89
CA GLU A 287 9.12 -23.53 41.03
C GLU A 287 10.15 -22.69 41.82
N SER A 288 9.95 -21.37 41.94
CA SER A 288 10.84 -20.50 42.74
C SER A 288 10.55 -20.53 44.25
N SER A 289 9.41 -21.09 44.67
CA SER A 289 8.90 -21.04 46.04
C SER A 289 9.00 -22.36 46.84
N LEU A 290 9.63 -23.38 46.27
CA LEU A 290 9.79 -24.71 46.90
C LEU A 290 11.27 -25.14 47.05
N ASN A 291 12.02 -24.41 47.87
CA ASN A 291 13.31 -24.87 48.40
C ASN A 291 13.54 -24.37 49.85
N ILE A 292 12.87 -25.02 50.80
CA ILE A 292 13.21 -24.97 52.23
C ILE A 292 13.39 -26.41 52.72
N PRO A 293 14.61 -26.86 53.05
CA PRO A 293 14.81 -28.16 53.69
C PRO A 293 14.44 -28.08 55.17
N VAL A 294 13.64 -29.04 55.65
CA VAL A 294 13.26 -29.17 57.06
C VAL A 294 13.67 -30.55 57.58
N THR A 295 14.49 -30.58 58.63
CA THR A 295 14.69 -31.64 59.65
C THR A 295 15.96 -31.27 60.47
N HIS A 296 16.07 -31.37 61.80
CA HIS A 296 15.19 -31.85 62.88
C HIS A 296 15.23 -30.86 64.09
N GLY A 297 14.26 -30.92 65.01
CA GLY A 297 14.25 -30.20 66.31
C GLY A 297 14.93 -30.97 67.45
N PRO A 298 14.58 -30.77 68.75
CA PRO A 298 13.50 -29.93 69.31
C PRO A 298 13.90 -29.05 70.54
N GLN A 299 12.89 -28.39 71.15
CA GLN A 299 12.89 -27.73 72.49
C GLN A 299 13.76 -26.45 72.62
N GLU A 300 13.40 -25.41 73.37
CA GLU A 300 12.29 -25.18 74.33
C GLU A 300 11.97 -23.66 74.43
N GLU A 301 10.84 -23.27 75.05
CA GLU A 301 10.51 -22.02 75.81
C GLU A 301 11.24 -20.65 75.53
N SER A 302 10.67 -19.43 75.68
CA SER A 302 9.37 -18.89 76.09
C SER A 302 9.30 -17.37 75.73
N CYS A 303 8.22 -16.67 76.08
CA CYS A 303 7.81 -15.30 75.70
C CYS A 303 8.80 -14.12 75.90
N GLY A 304 8.61 -13.06 75.09
CA GLY A 304 8.96 -11.66 75.41
C GLY A 304 9.53 -10.86 74.22
N SER A 305 8.75 -10.14 73.41
CA SER A 305 8.21 -8.77 73.63
C SER A 305 9.23 -7.61 73.59
N SER A 306 8.87 -6.52 72.89
CA SER A 306 9.41 -5.14 72.96
C SER A 306 10.42 -4.65 71.90
N GLN A 307 9.84 -4.08 70.83
CA GLN A 307 10.13 -2.78 70.18
C GLN A 307 10.70 -1.63 71.09
N PRO A 308 11.06 -0.42 70.56
CA PRO A 308 11.59 -0.03 69.22
C PRO A 308 12.62 1.17 69.30
N HIS A 309 12.61 2.08 68.30
CA HIS A 309 13.21 3.46 68.25
C HIS A 309 14.73 3.58 68.00
N GLU A 310 15.29 4.58 67.28
CA GLU A 310 14.80 5.57 66.29
C GLU A 310 15.97 6.37 65.66
N ASN A 311 15.76 7.05 64.51
CA ASN A 311 16.31 8.39 64.10
C ASN A 311 17.85 8.67 64.08
N SER A 312 18.42 9.66 63.35
CA SER A 312 17.98 10.55 62.24
C SER A 312 19.17 11.33 61.60
N VAL A 313 19.11 11.54 60.26
CA VAL A 313 19.34 12.80 59.47
C VAL A 313 20.64 13.65 59.58
N SER A 314 21.00 14.31 58.44
CA SER A 314 21.74 15.61 58.26
C SER A 314 23.31 15.64 58.16
N THR A 315 24.01 16.57 57.46
CA THR A 315 23.85 17.32 56.16
C THR A 315 25.16 18.10 55.83
N GLY A 316 25.49 18.38 54.54
CA GLY A 316 26.38 19.47 54.05
C GLY A 316 27.91 19.26 54.09
N ALA A 317 28.80 20.07 53.48
CA ALA A 317 28.70 21.02 52.33
C ALA A 317 30.11 21.49 51.84
N SER A 318 30.32 21.57 50.50
CA SER A 318 31.18 22.48 49.69
C SER A 318 32.71 22.74 49.91
N GLU A 319 33.36 23.21 48.81
CA GLU A 319 34.72 23.85 48.65
C GLU A 319 35.99 22.95 48.61
N SER A 320 37.11 23.24 47.90
CA SER A 320 37.44 24.14 46.75
C SER A 320 38.88 23.88 46.15
N LEU A 321 39.28 24.59 45.06
CA LEU A 321 40.65 24.98 44.60
C LEU A 321 41.64 24.05 43.79
N SER A 322 41.86 24.44 42.51
CA SER A 322 43.14 24.83 41.83
C SER A 322 44.37 23.91 41.56
N ALA A 323 44.62 23.64 40.25
CA ALA A 323 45.87 23.74 39.41
C ALA A 323 47.27 23.21 39.87
N PRO A 324 48.17 22.75 38.95
CA PRO A 324 49.05 23.66 38.16
C PRO A 324 49.42 23.21 36.70
N GLN A 325 50.30 23.97 36.01
CA GLN A 325 50.75 23.83 34.60
C GLN A 325 52.28 23.56 34.42
N ASP A 326 52.67 23.27 33.16
CA ASP A 326 53.99 23.46 32.48
C ASP A 326 55.17 22.50 32.83
N ASN A 327 56.07 22.03 31.93
CA ASN A 327 56.71 22.69 30.77
C ASN A 327 57.58 21.73 29.87
N ASN A 328 58.13 22.24 28.74
CA ASN A 328 59.22 21.72 27.85
C ASN A 328 58.95 20.47 26.95
N PHE A 329 59.11 20.38 25.62
CA PHE A 329 59.71 21.14 24.46
C PHE A 329 61.10 20.68 23.93
N LEU A 330 61.28 20.72 22.59
CA LEU A 330 62.45 20.33 21.72
C LEU A 330 62.60 18.81 21.43
N SER A 331 63.06 18.28 20.27
CA SER A 331 63.46 18.76 18.91
C SER A 331 63.72 17.51 18.00
N ARG A 332 63.85 17.50 16.65
CA ARG A 332 63.54 18.40 15.49
C ARG A 332 63.96 17.69 14.16
N LYS A 333 63.28 18.00 13.03
CA LYS A 333 63.61 17.84 11.57
C LYS A 333 62.76 16.79 10.80
N THR A 334 61.93 17.05 9.77
CA THR A 334 61.93 17.91 8.53
C THR A 334 62.53 17.26 7.27
N GLN A 335 61.64 16.90 6.33
CA GLN A 335 61.74 16.95 4.85
C GLN A 335 60.29 16.66 4.34
N ASP A 336 59.49 17.66 3.97
CA ASP A 336 59.45 18.36 2.67
C ASP A 336 59.29 17.44 1.45
N PHE A 337 58.11 17.46 0.80
CA PHE A 337 57.94 17.86 -0.61
C PHE A 337 56.44 17.93 -1.01
N SER A 338 56.02 19.10 -1.53
CA SER A 338 54.79 19.29 -2.32
C SER A 338 55.06 19.05 -3.82
N PRO A 339 54.04 18.78 -4.65
CA PRO A 339 53.51 19.87 -5.51
C PRO A 339 51.96 19.89 -5.54
N VAL A 340 51.28 21.04 -5.47
CA VAL A 340 51.10 22.09 -6.50
C VAL A 340 50.21 21.67 -7.69
N CYS A 341 49.07 22.34 -7.81
CA CYS A 341 48.15 22.25 -8.94
C CYS A 341 48.73 22.94 -10.19
N HIS A 342 48.56 22.34 -11.37
CA HIS A 342 48.69 23.04 -12.65
C HIS A 342 47.59 22.64 -13.64
N TYR A 343 46.95 23.65 -14.22
CA TYR A 343 46.19 23.55 -15.47
C TYR A 343 47.12 23.19 -16.64
N PRO A 344 46.56 22.62 -17.70
CA PRO A 344 46.92 23.03 -19.06
C PRO A 344 45.73 23.66 -19.80
N VAL A 345 46.01 24.71 -20.56
CA VAL A 345 45.07 25.41 -21.44
C VAL A 345 45.62 25.38 -22.87
N ASN A 346 44.73 25.12 -23.82
CA ASN A 346 44.87 25.27 -25.28
C ASN A 346 45.96 24.46 -26.02
N HIS A 347 45.49 23.65 -26.98
CA HIS A 347 45.80 23.99 -28.38
C HIS A 347 44.55 23.91 -29.25
N SER A 348 44.38 24.94 -30.07
CA SER A 348 43.31 25.12 -31.05
C SER A 348 43.45 24.19 -32.26
N CYS A 349 42.33 23.86 -32.90
CA CYS A 349 42.18 24.18 -34.33
C CYS A 349 40.71 24.25 -34.76
N ASN A 350 40.33 25.38 -35.35
CA ASN A 350 39.06 25.58 -36.06
C ASN A 350 39.19 25.06 -37.50
N SER A 351 38.10 24.51 -38.04
CA SER A 351 37.74 24.77 -39.45
C SER A 351 36.24 24.56 -39.66
N ASN A 352 35.55 25.65 -40.00
CA ASN A 352 34.13 25.71 -40.38
C ASN A 352 33.90 25.20 -41.81
N ILE A 353 32.62 25.27 -42.22
CA ILE A 353 32.02 25.28 -43.58
C ILE A 353 31.32 23.95 -43.88
N SER A 354 30.04 23.86 -44.29
CA SER A 354 28.84 24.73 -44.33
C SER A 354 27.91 24.09 -45.38
N ALA A 355 26.60 24.37 -45.24
CA ALA A 355 25.56 24.33 -46.28
C ALA A 355 24.73 23.03 -46.41
N ALA A 356 23.42 23.10 -46.74
CA ALA A 356 22.43 24.19 -46.65
C ALA A 356 21.02 23.63 -47.01
N GLN A 357 20.00 24.50 -46.92
CA GLN A 357 18.67 24.40 -47.56
C GLN A 357 17.61 23.51 -46.88
N LYS A 358 16.32 23.88 -46.82
CA LYS A 358 15.63 25.20 -46.78
C LYS A 358 14.13 24.97 -46.48
N TRP A 359 13.50 25.90 -45.75
CA TRP A 359 12.13 26.47 -45.86
C TRP A 359 10.92 25.61 -46.38
N THR A 360 9.64 25.84 -46.03
CA THR A 360 8.93 27.08 -45.62
C THR A 360 7.60 26.78 -44.87
N PHE A 361 6.80 27.83 -44.62
CA PHE A 361 5.61 27.94 -43.76
C PHE A 361 4.25 27.75 -44.51
N CYS A 362 3.13 27.83 -43.76
CA CYS A 362 1.72 28.16 -44.17
C CYS A 362 0.66 27.05 -44.35
N ASP A 363 -0.17 26.90 -43.30
CA ASP A 363 -1.65 27.14 -43.25
C ASP A 363 -2.74 26.40 -44.07
N HIS A 364 -3.90 26.28 -43.39
CA HIS A 364 -5.30 26.15 -43.84
C HIS A 364 -5.95 24.79 -44.27
N LYS A 365 -6.84 24.32 -43.38
CA LYS A 365 -8.26 23.91 -43.54
C LYS A 365 -8.74 22.83 -44.57
N THR A 366 -9.75 22.10 -44.07
CA THR A 366 -10.89 21.44 -44.76
C THR A 366 -10.79 19.98 -45.23
N THR A 367 -11.56 19.12 -44.53
CA THR A 367 -12.21 17.84 -44.92
C THR A 367 -13.24 18.03 -46.06
N PRO A 368 -14.03 17.01 -46.55
CA PRO A 368 -14.18 15.58 -46.16
C PRO A 368 -14.31 14.54 -47.34
N CYS A 369 -14.71 13.30 -46.99
CA CYS A 369 -15.40 12.27 -47.81
C CYS A 369 -14.56 11.42 -48.81
N ALA A 370 -14.89 10.15 -49.10
CA ALA A 370 -15.72 9.13 -48.41
C ALA A 370 -15.42 7.72 -49.00
N LEU A 371 -15.77 6.67 -48.24
CA LEU A 371 -16.20 5.28 -48.59
C LEU A 371 -16.05 4.80 -50.07
N THR A 372 -15.74 3.53 -50.40
CA THR A 372 -16.48 2.32 -49.95
C THR A 372 -15.76 1.01 -50.35
N VAL A 373 -15.65 0.05 -49.42
CA VAL A 373 -15.75 -1.44 -49.52
C VAL A 373 -15.12 -2.23 -50.70
N ILE A 374 -14.35 -3.28 -50.36
CA ILE A 374 -14.61 -4.73 -50.65
C ILE A 374 -13.82 -5.59 -49.65
N ASN A 375 -14.42 -6.68 -49.17
CA ASN A 375 -13.82 -7.70 -48.31
C ASN A 375 -14.34 -9.09 -48.70
N PRO A 376 -13.49 -10.14 -48.68
CA PRO A 376 -13.83 -11.38 -47.96
C PRO A 376 -12.63 -11.92 -47.14
N PHE A 377 -12.77 -12.26 -45.86
CA PHE A 377 -13.24 -13.56 -45.32
C PHE A 377 -12.42 -14.78 -45.83
N SER A 378 -11.84 -15.68 -45.01
CA SER A 378 -12.03 -15.97 -43.57
C SER A 378 -10.80 -16.64 -42.92
N ALA A 379 -10.62 -16.48 -41.59
CA ALA A 379 -10.08 -17.49 -40.68
C ALA A 379 -10.46 -17.12 -39.22
N GLU A 380 -10.92 -18.08 -38.43
CA GLU A 380 -11.64 -17.83 -37.16
C GLU A 380 -10.74 -17.90 -35.91
N GLY A 381 -11.16 -17.21 -34.84
CA GLY A 381 -10.48 -17.15 -33.54
C GLY A 381 -11.20 -16.22 -32.58
N ASN A 382 -12.28 -16.70 -31.97
CA ASN A 382 -13.30 -15.88 -31.31
C ASN A 382 -12.75 -15.01 -30.16
N THR A 383 -12.83 -13.69 -30.36
CA THR A 383 -12.85 -12.70 -29.28
C THR A 383 -14.29 -12.20 -29.16
N GLU A 384 -14.95 -12.44 -28.02
CA GLU A 384 -16.30 -11.91 -27.76
C GLU A 384 -16.25 -10.39 -27.57
N ARG A 385 -16.33 -9.67 -28.68
CA ARG A 385 -16.58 -8.23 -28.71
C ARG A 385 -18.07 -8.04 -28.43
N LEU A 386 -18.42 -7.63 -27.20
CA LEU A 386 -19.81 -7.28 -26.88
C LEU A 386 -20.34 -6.29 -27.94
N GLN A 387 -21.41 -6.68 -28.62
CA GLN A 387 -22.13 -5.77 -29.50
C GLN A 387 -22.82 -4.72 -28.62
N PRO A 388 -22.63 -3.41 -28.86
CA PRO A 388 -23.32 -2.38 -28.09
C PRO A 388 -24.83 -2.57 -28.26
N GLY A 389 -25.57 -2.48 -27.15
CA GLY A 389 -27.00 -2.76 -27.15
C GLY A 389 -27.83 -1.72 -27.91
N ILE A 390 -29.11 -2.03 -28.12
CA ILE A 390 -30.02 -1.21 -28.95
C ILE A 390 -30.18 0.20 -28.36
N ALA A 391 -30.21 0.34 -27.03
CA ALA A 391 -30.30 1.65 -26.39
C ALA A 391 -28.98 2.43 -26.48
N GLN A 392 -27.82 1.78 -26.30
CA GLN A 392 -26.51 2.43 -26.45
C GLN A 392 -26.28 2.95 -27.89
N GLN A 393 -26.53 2.11 -28.91
CA GLN A 393 -26.40 2.53 -30.31
C GLN A 393 -27.31 3.72 -30.63
N TRP A 394 -28.54 3.71 -30.11
CA TRP A 394 -29.48 4.81 -30.31
C TRP A 394 -29.02 6.11 -29.62
N ILE A 395 -28.55 6.05 -28.36
CA ILE A 395 -27.99 7.21 -27.65
C ILE A 395 -26.80 7.80 -28.43
N GLN A 396 -25.87 6.96 -28.88
CA GLN A 396 -24.70 7.41 -29.65
C GLN A 396 -25.13 8.09 -30.96
N SER A 397 -26.12 7.53 -31.67
CA SER A 397 -26.64 8.11 -32.92
C SER A 397 -27.33 9.47 -32.76
N LYS A 398 -27.87 9.78 -31.56
CA LYS A 398 -28.61 11.02 -31.26
C LYS A 398 -27.96 11.89 -30.18
N ARG A 399 -26.66 11.69 -29.90
CA ARG A 399 -25.97 12.25 -28.73
C ARG A 399 -26.13 13.77 -28.59
N GLU A 400 -25.90 14.53 -29.65
CA GLU A 400 -26.00 16.00 -29.60
C GLU A 400 -27.46 16.49 -29.58
N ASP A 401 -28.41 15.77 -30.17
CA ASP A 401 -29.84 16.06 -30.04
C ASP A 401 -30.33 15.86 -28.60
N ILE A 402 -29.87 14.79 -27.94
CA ILE A 402 -30.16 14.53 -26.52
C ILE A 402 -29.57 15.66 -25.66
N VAL A 403 -28.32 16.07 -25.89
CA VAL A 403 -27.67 17.18 -25.16
C VAL A 403 -28.42 18.51 -25.33
N SER A 404 -28.97 18.75 -26.52
CA SER A 404 -29.78 19.93 -26.84
C SER A 404 -31.17 19.89 -26.19
N GLN A 405 -31.86 18.74 -26.26
CA GLN A 405 -33.26 18.60 -25.86
C GLN A 405 -33.46 18.19 -24.38
N MET A 406 -32.52 17.49 -23.74
CA MET A 406 -32.67 16.99 -22.37
C MET A 406 -32.86 18.14 -21.37
N THR A 407 -34.01 18.15 -20.71
CA THR A 407 -34.33 19.15 -19.68
C THR A 407 -33.65 18.81 -18.37
N GLU A 408 -33.42 19.80 -17.51
CA GLU A 408 -32.83 19.57 -16.18
C GLU A 408 -33.72 18.68 -15.30
N ALA A 409 -35.05 18.77 -15.44
CA ALA A 409 -35.98 17.84 -14.81
C ALA A 409 -35.82 16.39 -15.32
N CYS A 410 -35.65 16.18 -16.63
CA CYS A 410 -35.41 14.85 -17.20
C CYS A 410 -34.04 14.28 -16.78
N LEU A 411 -33.03 15.14 -16.69
CA LEU A 411 -31.68 14.79 -16.22
C LEU A 411 -31.72 14.29 -14.77
N ASN A 412 -32.34 15.05 -13.87
CA ASN A 412 -32.43 14.68 -12.46
C ASN A 412 -33.26 13.38 -12.29
N GLN A 413 -34.41 13.25 -12.97
CA GLN A 413 -35.18 12.00 -12.96
C GLN A 413 -34.43 10.79 -13.54
N SER A 414 -33.48 11.00 -14.45
CA SER A 414 -32.62 9.92 -14.96
C SER A 414 -31.60 9.51 -13.89
N LEU A 415 -30.93 10.47 -13.27
CA LEU A 415 -29.97 10.23 -12.19
C LEU A 415 -30.62 9.59 -10.96
N ASP A 416 -31.79 10.06 -10.54
CA ASP A 416 -32.56 9.49 -9.42
C ASP A 416 -33.00 8.05 -9.72
N ALA A 417 -33.43 7.77 -10.96
CA ALA A 417 -33.81 6.42 -11.39
C ALA A 417 -32.60 5.47 -11.45
N LEU A 418 -31.43 5.96 -11.86
CA LEU A 418 -30.18 5.20 -11.87
C LEU A 418 -29.68 4.91 -10.45
N LEU A 419 -29.72 5.91 -9.54
CA LEU A 419 -29.41 5.73 -8.12
C LEU A 419 -30.35 4.72 -7.47
N SER A 420 -31.66 4.83 -7.71
CA SER A 420 -32.67 3.92 -7.13
C SER A 420 -32.56 2.45 -7.55
N ARG A 421 -31.69 2.15 -8.52
CA ARG A 421 -31.42 0.81 -9.07
C ARG A 421 -29.96 0.36 -8.86
N ASP A 422 -29.18 1.13 -8.09
CA ASP A 422 -27.74 0.89 -7.87
C ASP A 422 -26.90 0.83 -9.17
N LEU A 423 -27.36 1.51 -10.23
CA LEU A 423 -26.72 1.54 -11.56
C LEU A 423 -25.80 2.74 -11.79
N ILE A 424 -25.78 3.70 -10.85
CA ILE A 424 -24.77 4.77 -10.80
C ILE A 424 -24.24 4.86 -9.38
N MET A 425 -22.92 4.88 -9.23
CA MET A 425 -22.30 5.05 -7.91
C MET A 425 -22.42 6.51 -7.46
N LYS A 426 -22.27 6.76 -6.16
CA LYS A 426 -22.43 8.11 -5.60
C LYS A 426 -21.41 9.09 -6.18
N GLU A 427 -20.21 8.60 -6.44
CA GLU A 427 -19.08 9.32 -7.03
C GLU A 427 -19.38 9.73 -8.48
N ASP A 428 -19.97 8.84 -9.29
CA ASP A 428 -20.39 9.11 -10.67
C ASP A 428 -21.58 10.10 -10.70
N TYR A 429 -22.52 9.97 -9.76
CA TYR A 429 -23.61 10.95 -9.60
C TYR A 429 -23.07 12.34 -9.26
N GLU A 430 -22.12 12.44 -8.32
CA GLU A 430 -21.47 13.71 -7.98
C GLU A 430 -20.66 14.27 -9.16
N LEU A 431 -19.97 13.42 -9.94
CA LEU A 431 -19.25 13.82 -11.15
C LEU A 431 -20.18 14.42 -12.23
N VAL A 432 -21.40 13.89 -12.38
CA VAL A 432 -22.43 14.48 -13.26
C VAL A 432 -23.00 15.76 -12.64
N SER A 433 -23.41 15.72 -11.37
CA SER A 433 -24.16 16.79 -10.70
C SER A 433 -23.34 18.08 -10.52
N THR A 434 -22.03 17.95 -10.27
CA THR A 434 -21.10 19.08 -10.07
C THR A 434 -20.73 19.84 -11.34
N LYS A 435 -21.09 19.39 -12.55
CA LYS A 435 -20.75 20.14 -13.77
C LYS A 435 -21.52 21.48 -13.83
N PRO A 436 -20.88 22.58 -14.26
CA PRO A 436 -21.43 23.93 -14.12
C PRO A 436 -22.58 24.27 -15.08
N THR A 437 -22.79 23.49 -16.15
CA THR A 437 -23.88 23.74 -17.12
C THR A 437 -24.69 22.48 -17.38
N ARG A 438 -26.01 22.62 -17.61
CA ARG A 438 -26.90 21.51 -18.01
C ARG A 438 -26.29 20.68 -19.14
N THR A 439 -25.78 21.33 -20.17
CA THR A 439 -25.12 20.72 -21.34
C THR A 439 -23.91 19.86 -20.94
N SER A 440 -23.08 20.32 -20.00
CA SER A 440 -21.96 19.57 -19.44
C SER A 440 -22.42 18.39 -18.57
N LYS A 441 -23.49 18.55 -17.78
CA LYS A 441 -24.08 17.46 -16.98
C LYS A 441 -24.61 16.34 -17.90
N VAL A 442 -25.39 16.70 -18.92
CA VAL A 442 -25.95 15.73 -19.88
C VAL A 442 -24.83 14.99 -20.62
N ARG A 443 -23.79 15.68 -21.11
CA ARG A 443 -22.65 15.01 -21.75
C ARG A 443 -21.96 14.02 -20.80
N GLN A 444 -21.67 14.42 -19.56
CA GLN A 444 -21.08 13.52 -18.57
C GLN A 444 -21.96 12.30 -18.26
N LEU A 445 -23.29 12.46 -18.24
CA LEU A 445 -24.22 11.33 -18.08
C LEU A 445 -24.17 10.37 -19.28
N LEU A 446 -24.10 10.88 -20.50
CA LEU A 446 -23.99 10.04 -21.71
C LEU A 446 -22.62 9.35 -21.78
N ASP A 447 -21.53 10.03 -21.40
CA ASP A 447 -20.19 9.43 -21.30
C ASP A 447 -20.16 8.29 -20.26
N THR A 448 -20.87 8.47 -19.13
CA THR A 448 -21.06 7.41 -18.13
C THR A 448 -21.93 6.27 -18.69
N SER A 449 -22.91 6.56 -19.54
CA SER A 449 -23.75 5.54 -20.21
C SER A 449 -23.01 4.69 -21.24
N ASP A 450 -21.95 5.22 -21.86
CA ASP A 450 -21.08 4.42 -22.74
C ASP A 450 -20.23 3.42 -21.93
N ILE A 451 -19.88 3.76 -20.68
CA ILE A 451 -19.11 2.92 -19.75
C ILE A 451 -20.00 1.87 -19.06
N GLN A 452 -21.17 2.28 -18.55
CA GLN A 452 -22.03 1.45 -17.68
C GLN A 452 -22.94 0.45 -18.45
N GLY A 453 -23.01 0.52 -19.78
CA GLY A 453 -23.66 -0.50 -20.60
C GLY A 453 -25.16 -0.28 -20.93
N GLU A 454 -25.74 -1.29 -21.57
CA GLU A 454 -27.09 -1.25 -22.16
C GLU A 454 -28.22 -0.99 -21.15
N GLU A 455 -28.16 -1.50 -19.93
CA GLU A 455 -29.25 -1.29 -18.95
C GLU A 455 -29.27 0.16 -18.42
N PHE A 456 -28.10 0.80 -18.30
CA PHE A 456 -27.98 2.23 -17.99
C PHE A 456 -28.58 3.08 -19.12
N ALA A 457 -28.23 2.76 -20.37
CA ALA A 457 -28.76 3.42 -21.56
C ALA A 457 -30.29 3.30 -21.66
N ARG A 458 -30.87 2.13 -21.37
CA ARG A 458 -32.32 1.92 -21.38
C ARG A 458 -33.06 2.83 -20.42
N ILE A 459 -32.53 3.07 -19.22
CA ILE A 459 -33.16 3.96 -18.23
C ILE A 459 -33.16 5.40 -18.73
N ILE A 460 -32.06 5.87 -19.32
CA ILE A 460 -31.99 7.20 -19.96
C ILE A 460 -33.02 7.31 -21.08
N VAL A 461 -33.05 6.35 -22.02
CA VAL A 461 -34.00 6.34 -23.14
C VAL A 461 -35.46 6.32 -22.65
N GLN A 462 -35.77 5.52 -21.62
CA GLN A 462 -37.09 5.49 -21.02
C GLN A 462 -37.46 6.84 -20.39
N LYS A 463 -36.52 7.53 -19.73
CA LYS A 463 -36.80 8.84 -19.12
C LYS A 463 -36.94 9.97 -20.14
N LEU A 464 -36.20 9.93 -21.25
CA LEU A 464 -36.40 10.82 -22.40
C LEU A 464 -37.81 10.63 -23.01
N LYS A 465 -38.27 9.39 -23.13
CA LYS A 465 -39.63 9.03 -23.58
C LYS A 465 -40.71 9.48 -22.60
N ASP A 466 -40.55 9.21 -21.30
CA ASP A 466 -41.48 9.61 -20.22
C ASP A 466 -41.67 11.15 -20.20
N ASN A 467 -40.58 11.91 -20.36
CA ASN A 467 -40.58 13.37 -20.38
C ASN A 467 -41.02 13.99 -21.72
N LYS A 468 -41.59 13.18 -22.63
CA LYS A 468 -42.16 13.60 -23.93
C LYS A 468 -41.19 14.47 -24.75
N GLN A 469 -39.93 14.06 -24.85
CA GLN A 469 -38.95 14.77 -25.68
C GLN A 469 -39.20 14.44 -27.17
N MET A 470 -40.22 15.08 -27.76
CA MET A 470 -40.82 14.67 -29.04
C MET A 470 -39.84 14.77 -30.22
N GLY A 471 -38.86 15.68 -30.17
CA GLY A 471 -37.83 15.84 -31.20
C GLY A 471 -36.77 14.73 -31.21
N LEU A 472 -36.86 13.73 -30.34
CA LEU A 472 -35.97 12.55 -30.34
C LEU A 472 -36.62 11.31 -30.98
N GLN A 473 -37.89 11.35 -31.41
CA GLN A 473 -38.55 10.18 -32.03
C GLN A 473 -37.85 9.70 -33.33
N PRO A 474 -37.99 8.41 -33.72
CA PRO A 474 -38.57 7.32 -32.92
C PRO A 474 -37.62 6.84 -31.81
N TYR A 475 -38.19 6.39 -30.71
CA TYR A 475 -37.49 5.71 -29.61
C TYR A 475 -37.38 4.20 -29.91
N PRO A 476 -36.32 3.50 -29.47
CA PRO A 476 -36.20 2.06 -29.67
C PRO A 476 -37.25 1.29 -28.84
N GLU A 477 -37.66 0.12 -29.33
CA GLU A 477 -38.57 -0.78 -28.62
C GLU A 477 -37.83 -1.52 -27.51
N ILE A 478 -37.80 -0.93 -26.31
CA ILE A 478 -37.23 -1.55 -25.12
C ILE A 478 -38.26 -2.51 -24.52
N LEU A 479 -38.05 -3.81 -24.69
CA LEU A 479 -38.84 -4.86 -24.03
C LEU A 479 -38.55 -4.86 -22.52
N VAL A 480 -39.55 -4.49 -21.72
CA VAL A 480 -39.44 -4.49 -20.25
C VAL A 480 -39.59 -5.92 -19.73
N VAL A 481 -38.48 -6.54 -19.33
CA VAL A 481 -38.51 -7.79 -18.55
C VAL A 481 -38.83 -7.46 -17.10
N SER A 482 -40.12 -7.43 -16.78
CA SER A 482 -40.58 -7.39 -15.39
C SER A 482 -40.24 -8.71 -14.69
N ARG A 483 -39.32 -8.67 -13.72
CA ARG A 483 -39.03 -9.81 -12.84
C ARG A 483 -40.29 -10.20 -12.06
N SER A 484 -40.90 -11.32 -12.44
CA SER A 484 -41.89 -12.02 -11.62
C SER A 484 -41.22 -12.74 -10.44
N GLN A 485 -42.05 -13.15 -9.48
CA GLN A 485 -41.68 -13.56 -8.12
C GLN A 485 -40.73 -14.77 -8.03
N PRO A 486 -40.00 -14.94 -6.90
CA PRO A 486 -39.14 -16.11 -6.67
C PRO A 486 -39.94 -17.42 -6.65
N LEU A 487 -39.35 -18.45 -7.25
CA LEU A 487 -39.93 -19.77 -7.42
C LEU A 487 -39.94 -20.54 -6.08
N ASN A 488 -41.05 -20.50 -5.34
CA ASN A 488 -41.22 -21.33 -4.16
C ASN A 488 -41.46 -22.80 -4.53
N SER A 489 -40.54 -23.66 -4.08
CA SER A 489 -40.76 -25.06 -3.68
C SER A 489 -41.73 -25.92 -4.54
N PHE A 490 -41.19 -26.68 -5.47
CA PHE A 490 -41.83 -27.94 -5.89
C PHE A 490 -41.63 -29.01 -4.81
N GLN A 491 -42.67 -29.29 -4.02
CA GLN A 491 -42.85 -30.59 -3.38
C GLN A 491 -44.31 -31.04 -3.42
N ASN A 492 -44.47 -32.26 -3.95
CA ASN A 492 -45.56 -33.21 -3.76
C ASN A 492 -46.91 -33.04 -4.50
N LYS A 493 -47.35 -34.20 -5.02
CA LYS A 493 -48.70 -34.60 -5.51
C LYS A 493 -49.07 -34.09 -6.92
N ASN A 494 -49.49 -34.93 -7.88
CA ASN A 494 -49.82 -36.37 -7.88
C ASN A 494 -49.62 -36.99 -9.29
N LEU A 495 -49.60 -38.34 -9.33
CA LEU A 495 -49.95 -39.23 -10.45
C LEU A 495 -49.09 -39.18 -11.73
#